data_AF-A0A7S0BJV5-F1
#
_entry.id   AF-A0A7S0BJV5-F1
#
_cell.length_a   1.000
_cell.length_b   1.000
_cell.length_c   1.000
_cell.angle_alpha   90.00
_cell.angle_beta   90.00
_cell.angle_gamma   90.00
#
_symmetry.space_group_name_H-M   'P 1'
#
loop_
_entity.id
_entity.type
_entity.pdbx_description
1 polymer ?
#
loop_
_entity_poly.entity_id
_entity_poly.type
_entity_poly.pdbx_seq_one_letter_code
_entity_poly.pdbx_strand_id
1 'polypeptide(L)'
;LRWSKESTFDQADAERVRTEINKHGRGIVSNVRVSERTRKAPNGLNTVQLLMACSKSLGISPKKTMQVAEKLYTAGYVSYPRTETSQYPQSMSIKSILNDHKDHPDWGKTVDFVSRQNPAVPTGGVSVGDHPPITPTKSATRSELQGGLEWRVYEFIARHFFGSLMGDLKYREINSDIQVGALTLVHRQVIVDRLGFAGSMKWNLGEVYRIDEEFKTRSERDSVRSGQMQKMFPRDPVTFGKVQVIRNETAPPQFLQEHELVSLMDKHGIGTDASMAGHISTIVDRSYVVVCDKEGVPIPVGRKPGSGARKPAGGRYLVPTTLGLNLIKGILDIDSKLVLPEIRAMMEKEVSSIAQGELDKAEVMEKNLAWFENRFENFRENLKTMQSRLYEGLIPARAHWRQTRAFFPEAQAENSNRSKTSDSNKSRRRRSGKPGKKSGNRSG
;
A
#
# COMPACT_ATOMS: atom_id res chain seq x y z
N LEU A 1 -5.14 19.99 15.36
CA LEU A 1 -6.44 20.49 14.88
C LEU A 1 -6.34 20.78 13.39
N ARG A 2 -7.39 20.51 12.61
CA ARG A 2 -7.46 20.84 11.18
C ARG A 2 -8.65 21.77 10.93
N TRP A 3 -8.62 22.55 9.86
CA TRP A 3 -9.79 23.33 9.46
C TRP A 3 -10.84 22.40 8.84
N SER A 4 -12.13 22.61 9.14
CA SER A 4 -13.20 21.70 8.73
C SER A 4 -13.38 21.57 7.21
N LYS A 5 -13.01 22.59 6.43
CA LYS A 5 -13.00 22.51 4.96
C LYS A 5 -11.80 21.76 4.39
N GLU A 6 -10.91 21.24 5.25
CA GLU A 6 -9.65 20.56 4.95
C GLU A 6 -8.60 21.42 4.22
N SER A 7 -8.95 22.08 3.11
CA SER A 7 -8.06 22.90 2.28
C SER A 7 -8.82 23.96 1.47
N THR A 8 -8.09 24.91 0.88
CA THR A 8 -8.59 25.89 -0.10
C THR A 8 -7.52 26.16 -1.14
N PHE A 9 -7.93 26.44 -2.37
CA PHE A 9 -7.02 26.88 -3.45
C PHE A 9 -6.79 28.40 -3.44
N ASP A 10 -7.55 29.15 -2.65
CA ASP A 10 -7.38 30.60 -2.48
C ASP A 10 -6.47 30.91 -1.29
N GLN A 11 -5.29 31.47 -1.58
CA GLN A 11 -4.34 31.89 -0.56
C GLN A 11 -4.91 32.96 0.38
N ALA A 12 -5.74 33.88 -0.12
CA ALA A 12 -6.34 34.92 0.69
C ALA A 12 -7.33 34.33 1.71
N ASP A 13 -8.11 33.32 1.30
CA ASP A 13 -9.01 32.62 2.21
C ASP A 13 -8.25 31.84 3.29
N ALA A 14 -7.17 31.16 2.95
CA ALA A 14 -6.32 30.47 3.93
C ALA A 14 -5.71 31.44 4.97
N GLU A 15 -5.27 32.61 4.52
CA GLU A 15 -4.72 33.65 5.39
C GLU A 15 -5.79 34.34 6.25
N ARG A 16 -6.99 34.54 5.69
CA ARG A 16 -8.17 35.00 6.43
C ARG A 16 -8.51 34.04 7.57
N VAL A 17 -8.52 32.72 7.31
CA VAL A 17 -8.74 31.69 8.32
C VAL A 17 -7.68 31.74 9.42
N ARG A 18 -6.39 31.84 9.06
CA ARG A 18 -5.30 31.96 10.06
C ARG A 18 -5.47 33.21 10.93
N THR A 19 -5.79 34.34 10.31
CA THR A 19 -5.96 35.63 11.00
C THR A 19 -7.11 35.57 11.98
N GLU A 20 -8.24 35.00 11.58
CA GLU A 20 -9.40 34.84 12.45
C GLU A 20 -9.09 33.93 13.64
N ILE A 21 -8.42 32.78 13.43
CA ILE A 21 -8.03 31.89 14.54
C ILE A 21 -7.09 32.60 15.53
N ASN A 22 -6.10 33.34 15.02
CA ASN A 22 -5.17 34.10 15.88
C ASN A 22 -5.86 35.25 16.62
N LYS A 23 -6.83 35.92 15.98
CA LYS A 23 -7.61 37.01 16.58
C LYS A 23 -8.43 36.52 17.78
N HIS A 24 -9.06 35.35 17.67
CA HIS A 24 -9.80 34.75 18.79
C HIS A 24 -8.87 34.15 19.85
N GLY A 25 -7.76 33.54 19.44
CA GLY A 25 -6.74 32.94 20.33
C GLY A 25 -7.19 31.66 21.08
N ARG A 26 -8.50 31.43 21.15
CA ARG A 26 -9.15 30.27 21.77
C ARG A 26 -10.37 29.82 20.96
N GLY A 27 -10.74 28.57 21.13
CA GLY A 27 -12.01 28.02 20.67
C GLY A 27 -12.75 27.32 21.80
N ILE A 28 -13.99 26.94 21.52
CA ILE A 28 -14.83 26.14 22.43
C ILE A 28 -15.23 24.87 21.69
N VAL A 29 -15.09 23.72 22.35
CA VAL A 29 -15.63 22.47 21.80
C VAL A 29 -17.15 22.59 21.72
N SER A 30 -17.69 22.66 20.50
CA SER A 30 -19.13 22.84 20.27
C SER A 30 -19.85 21.50 20.18
N ASN A 31 -19.18 20.47 19.66
CA ASN A 31 -19.75 19.15 19.47
C ASN A 31 -18.68 18.06 19.59
N VAL A 32 -19.05 16.91 20.16
CA VAL A 32 -18.20 15.72 20.25
C VAL A 32 -18.99 14.53 19.74
N ARG A 33 -18.54 13.94 18.63
CA ARG A 33 -19.17 12.80 17.98
C ARG A 33 -18.29 11.57 18.16
N VAL A 34 -18.86 10.51 18.73
CA VAL A 34 -18.17 9.23 18.90
C VAL A 34 -18.73 8.23 17.89
N SER A 35 -17.85 7.63 17.09
CA SER A 35 -18.21 6.56 16.16
C SER A 35 -17.49 5.28 16.55
N GLU A 36 -18.25 4.24 16.85
CA GLU A 36 -17.70 2.91 17.04
C GLU A 36 -17.33 2.30 15.68
N ARG A 37 -16.17 1.68 15.62
CA ARG A 37 -15.61 1.05 14.43
C ARG A 37 -15.16 -0.37 14.78
N THR A 38 -15.44 -1.28 13.86
CA THR A 38 -15.01 -2.67 13.96
C THR A 38 -14.27 -3.03 12.69
N ARG A 39 -13.05 -3.55 12.84
CA ARG A 39 -12.34 -4.26 11.76
C ARG A 39 -12.43 -5.75 12.06
N LYS A 40 -13.04 -6.50 11.13
CA LYS A 40 -13.17 -7.94 11.25
C LYS A 40 -11.81 -8.62 11.22
N ALA A 41 -11.65 -9.68 12.00
CA ALA A 41 -10.50 -10.56 11.86
C ALA A 41 -10.43 -11.11 10.41
N PRO A 42 -9.23 -11.31 9.86
CA PRO A 42 -9.09 -11.85 8.52
C PRO A 42 -9.45 -13.34 8.47
N ASN A 43 -9.85 -13.83 7.30
CA ASN A 43 -9.92 -15.28 7.05
C ASN A 43 -8.50 -15.87 6.91
N GLY A 44 -8.43 -17.16 6.59
CA GLY A 44 -7.18 -17.82 6.25
C GLY A 44 -6.45 -17.13 5.10
N LEU A 45 -5.11 -17.20 5.15
CA LEU A 45 -4.25 -16.53 4.19
C LEU A 45 -4.23 -17.29 2.87
N ASN A 46 -4.53 -16.64 1.75
CA ASN A 46 -4.35 -17.20 0.41
C ASN A 46 -3.10 -16.63 -0.29
N THR A 47 -2.78 -17.13 -1.48
CA THR A 47 -1.58 -16.71 -2.22
C THR A 47 -1.59 -15.22 -2.57
N VAL A 48 -2.72 -14.69 -3.04
CA VAL A 48 -2.86 -13.28 -3.43
C VAL A 48 -2.58 -12.35 -2.24
N GLN A 49 -3.17 -12.66 -1.08
CA GLN A 49 -2.95 -11.91 0.16
C GLN A 49 -1.49 -11.99 0.63
N LEU A 50 -0.86 -13.17 0.55
CA LEU A 50 0.56 -13.33 0.89
C LEU A 50 1.45 -12.46 0.00
N LEU A 51 1.22 -12.47 -1.32
CA LEU A 51 2.00 -11.68 -2.29
C LEU A 51 1.85 -10.18 -2.04
N MET A 52 0.61 -9.70 -1.84
CA MET A 52 0.35 -8.29 -1.56
C MET A 52 1.02 -7.84 -0.26
N ALA A 53 0.87 -8.61 0.82
CA ALA A 53 1.41 -8.24 2.12
C ALA A 53 2.95 -8.27 2.13
N CYS A 54 3.58 -9.25 1.50
CA CYS A 54 5.03 -9.32 1.40
C CYS A 54 5.61 -8.18 0.55
N SER A 55 4.94 -7.79 -0.52
CA SER A 55 5.36 -6.65 -1.34
C SER A 55 5.16 -5.32 -0.61
N LYS A 56 3.95 -5.05 -0.07
CA LYS A 56 3.61 -3.81 0.64
C LYS A 56 4.41 -3.61 1.93
N SER A 57 4.46 -4.64 2.79
CA SER A 57 4.97 -4.51 4.15
C SER A 57 6.39 -5.02 4.34
N LEU A 58 6.81 -6.03 3.56
CA LEU A 58 8.15 -6.62 3.69
C LEU A 58 9.11 -6.15 2.58
N GLY A 59 8.63 -5.49 1.54
CA GLY A 59 9.45 -5.05 0.41
C GLY A 59 10.01 -6.21 -0.41
N ILE A 60 9.35 -7.37 -0.40
CA ILE A 60 9.76 -8.59 -1.11
C ILE A 60 8.94 -8.70 -2.41
N SER A 61 9.59 -8.97 -3.54
CA SER A 61 8.86 -9.12 -4.81
C SER A 61 7.92 -10.33 -4.78
N PRO A 62 6.83 -10.34 -5.58
CA PRO A 62 5.95 -11.50 -5.69
C PRO A 62 6.71 -12.80 -6.01
N LYS A 63 7.61 -12.78 -7.00
CA LYS A 63 8.46 -13.95 -7.35
C LYS A 63 9.31 -14.43 -6.17
N LYS A 64 9.96 -13.51 -5.45
CA LYS A 64 10.81 -13.91 -4.32
C LYS A 64 9.98 -14.41 -3.13
N THR A 65 8.79 -13.85 -2.92
CA THR A 65 7.83 -14.32 -1.92
C THR A 65 7.44 -15.77 -2.19
N MET A 66 7.05 -16.10 -3.43
CA MET A 66 6.71 -17.49 -3.80
C MET A 66 7.87 -18.45 -3.62
N GLN A 67 9.08 -18.09 -4.08
CA GLN A 67 10.27 -18.92 -3.89
C GLN A 67 10.57 -19.21 -2.41
N VAL A 68 10.39 -18.22 -1.54
CA VAL A 68 10.61 -18.37 -0.10
C VAL A 68 9.50 -19.24 0.52
N ALA A 69 8.24 -18.99 0.15
CA ALA A 69 7.12 -19.77 0.65
C ALA A 69 7.20 -21.25 0.22
N GLU A 70 7.58 -21.52 -1.02
CA GLU A 70 7.84 -22.89 -1.53
C GLU A 70 8.97 -23.57 -0.76
N LYS A 71 10.07 -22.84 -0.47
CA LYS A 71 11.15 -23.37 0.37
C LYS A 71 10.69 -23.71 1.79
N LEU A 72 9.85 -22.86 2.39
CA LEU A 72 9.27 -23.11 3.72
C LEU A 72 8.33 -24.33 3.70
N TYR A 73 7.55 -24.49 2.63
CA TYR A 73 6.67 -25.64 2.42
C TYR A 73 7.46 -26.95 2.29
N THR A 74 8.49 -26.99 1.44
CA THR A 74 9.35 -28.17 1.27
C THR A 74 10.06 -28.57 2.56
N ALA A 75 10.36 -27.59 3.44
CA ALA A 75 10.92 -27.83 4.76
C ALA A 75 9.89 -28.18 5.84
N GLY A 76 8.59 -28.22 5.50
CA GLY A 76 7.50 -28.59 6.41
C GLY A 76 7.06 -27.49 7.38
N TYR A 77 7.46 -26.24 7.18
CA TYR A 77 7.12 -25.12 8.07
C TYR A 77 5.74 -24.51 7.80
N VAL A 78 5.26 -24.59 6.55
CA VAL A 78 3.97 -24.06 6.14
C VAL A 78 3.23 -25.03 5.22
N SER A 79 1.91 -24.90 5.12
CA SER A 79 1.11 -25.58 4.10
C SER A 79 1.43 -25.07 2.69
N TYR A 80 0.90 -25.76 1.66
CA TYR A 80 1.21 -25.44 0.27
C TYR A 80 0.84 -23.98 -0.08
N PRO A 81 1.78 -23.16 -0.59
CA PRO A 81 1.61 -21.71 -0.67
C PRO A 81 0.92 -21.22 -1.95
N ARG A 82 0.44 -22.15 -2.79
CA ARG A 82 -0.32 -21.88 -4.01
C ARG A 82 -1.75 -22.35 -3.79
N THR A 83 -2.57 -21.43 -3.29
CA THR A 83 -3.97 -21.68 -3.00
C THR A 83 -4.79 -20.40 -3.08
N GLU A 84 -6.01 -20.52 -3.59
CA GLU A 84 -7.02 -19.47 -3.55
C GLU A 84 -7.92 -19.57 -2.31
N THR A 85 -7.88 -20.73 -1.65
CA THR A 85 -8.67 -21.03 -0.45
C THR A 85 -8.24 -20.16 0.73
N SER A 86 -9.23 -19.53 1.35
CA SER A 86 -9.11 -18.74 2.58
C SER A 86 -10.00 -19.28 3.71
N GLN A 87 -10.82 -20.29 3.45
CA GLN A 87 -11.61 -20.97 4.46
C GLN A 87 -10.81 -22.13 5.09
N TYR A 88 -10.76 -22.22 6.42
CA TYR A 88 -10.14 -23.37 7.08
C TYR A 88 -11.03 -24.62 6.97
N PRO A 89 -10.49 -25.80 6.62
CA PRO A 89 -11.30 -27.01 6.58
C PRO A 89 -11.64 -27.50 7.99
N GLN A 90 -12.83 -28.09 8.16
CA GLN A 90 -13.29 -28.60 9.46
C GLN A 90 -12.37 -29.69 10.04
N SER A 91 -11.67 -30.43 9.18
CA SER A 91 -10.70 -31.46 9.57
C SER A 91 -9.38 -30.91 10.09
N MET A 92 -9.10 -29.61 9.95
CA MET A 92 -7.84 -29.01 10.42
C MET A 92 -7.78 -28.98 11.95
N SER A 93 -6.75 -29.60 12.52
CA SER A 93 -6.50 -29.58 13.97
C SER A 93 -5.83 -28.27 14.40
N ILE A 94 -6.63 -27.22 14.57
CA ILE A 94 -6.17 -25.91 15.07
C ILE A 94 -5.47 -26.05 16.42
N LYS A 95 -5.98 -26.92 17.31
CA LYS A 95 -5.38 -27.18 18.64
C LYS A 95 -3.96 -27.73 18.54
N SER A 96 -3.68 -28.62 17.58
CA SER A 96 -2.33 -29.16 17.37
C SER A 96 -1.35 -28.06 16.98
N ILE A 97 -1.74 -27.23 16.00
CA ILE A 97 -0.89 -26.12 15.53
C ILE A 97 -0.62 -25.13 16.66
N LEU A 98 -1.64 -24.79 17.47
CA LEU A 98 -1.43 -23.91 18.63
C LEU A 98 -0.49 -24.54 19.67
N ASN A 99 -0.63 -25.83 19.96
CA ASN A 99 0.26 -26.51 20.91
C ASN A 99 1.72 -26.49 20.46
N ASP A 100 2.00 -26.67 19.17
CA ASP A 100 3.37 -26.62 18.62
C ASP A 100 4.02 -25.23 18.79
N HIS A 101 3.21 -24.17 18.84
CA HIS A 101 3.70 -22.79 18.93
C HIS A 101 3.58 -22.17 20.34
N LYS A 102 3.07 -22.92 21.34
CA LYS A 102 2.77 -22.38 22.69
C LYS A 102 4.00 -21.81 23.41
N ASP A 103 5.15 -22.44 23.22
CA ASP A 103 6.42 -22.08 23.88
C ASP A 103 7.30 -21.15 23.02
N HIS A 104 6.80 -20.69 21.87
CA HIS A 104 7.58 -19.85 20.97
C HIS A 104 7.90 -18.49 21.61
N PRO A 105 9.16 -18.01 21.60
CA PRO A 105 9.57 -16.81 22.35
C PRO A 105 8.84 -15.53 21.92
N ASP A 106 8.53 -15.35 20.63
CA ASP A 106 7.97 -14.10 20.10
C ASP A 106 6.44 -13.99 20.13
N TRP A 107 5.72 -15.12 20.29
CA TRP A 107 4.25 -15.16 20.19
C TRP A 107 3.59 -16.23 21.05
N GLY A 108 4.32 -17.01 21.84
CA GLY A 108 3.76 -18.04 22.72
C GLY A 108 2.68 -17.49 23.65
N LYS A 109 2.86 -16.27 24.17
CA LYS A 109 1.82 -15.56 24.95
C LYS A 109 0.54 -15.28 24.14
N THR A 110 0.68 -14.96 22.85
CA THR A 110 -0.48 -14.78 21.95
C THR A 110 -1.18 -16.10 21.72
N VAL A 111 -0.43 -17.19 21.54
CA VAL A 111 -0.97 -18.54 21.35
C VAL A 111 -1.68 -19.05 22.60
N ASP A 112 -1.11 -18.85 23.78
CA ASP A 112 -1.75 -19.16 25.07
C ASP A 112 -3.07 -18.38 25.24
N PHE A 113 -3.07 -17.08 24.92
CA PHE A 113 -4.28 -16.27 24.92
C PHE A 113 -5.35 -16.82 23.97
N VAL A 114 -5.00 -17.12 22.71
CA VAL A 114 -5.93 -17.68 21.70
C VAL A 114 -6.49 -19.02 22.16
N SER A 115 -5.65 -19.88 22.75
CA SER A 115 -6.05 -21.20 23.23
C SER A 115 -7.06 -21.11 24.37
N ARG A 116 -6.89 -20.17 25.31
CA ARG A 116 -7.80 -19.96 26.45
C ARG A 116 -9.14 -19.34 26.06
N GLN A 117 -9.17 -18.52 25.01
CA GLN A 117 -10.40 -17.84 24.57
C GLN A 117 -11.31 -18.70 23.69
N ASN A 118 -10.95 -19.97 23.48
CA ASN A 118 -11.51 -20.85 22.45
C ASN A 118 -11.33 -20.22 21.05
N PRO A 119 -10.39 -20.73 20.22
CA PRO A 119 -10.06 -20.12 18.93
C PRO A 119 -11.30 -19.81 18.09
N ALA A 120 -11.48 -18.55 17.70
CA ALA A 120 -12.59 -18.11 16.87
C ALA A 120 -12.26 -18.42 15.41
N VAL A 121 -12.32 -19.69 15.03
CA VAL A 121 -12.02 -20.12 13.65
C VAL A 121 -12.98 -19.41 12.70
N PRO A 122 -12.48 -18.61 11.74
CA PRO A 122 -13.34 -17.90 10.82
C PRO A 122 -14.07 -18.91 9.93
N THR A 123 -15.40 -18.80 9.88
CA THR A 123 -16.27 -19.67 9.07
C THR A 123 -16.49 -19.14 7.66
N GLY A 124 -16.13 -17.89 7.40
CA GLY A 124 -16.15 -17.28 6.08
C GLY A 124 -14.89 -17.60 5.27
N GLY A 125 -14.82 -17.01 4.07
CA GLY A 125 -13.73 -17.24 3.12
C GLY A 125 -14.21 -17.96 1.87
N VAL A 126 -13.27 -18.17 0.96
CA VAL A 126 -13.47 -18.94 -0.27
C VAL A 126 -12.84 -20.31 -0.07
N SER A 127 -13.49 -21.36 -0.55
CA SER A 127 -12.92 -22.70 -0.68
C SER A 127 -13.08 -23.12 -2.13
N VAL A 128 -11.96 -23.40 -2.80
CA VAL A 128 -11.97 -23.85 -4.20
C VAL A 128 -11.63 -25.35 -4.34
N GLY A 129 -11.50 -26.05 -3.21
CA GLY A 129 -11.25 -27.50 -3.18
C GLY A 129 -9.81 -27.91 -3.55
N ASP A 130 -8.87 -26.97 -3.55
CA ASP A 130 -7.45 -27.20 -3.85
C ASP A 130 -6.66 -27.66 -2.61
N HIS A 131 -6.31 -26.71 -1.74
CA HIS A 131 -5.46 -26.86 -0.58
C HIS A 131 -6.05 -26.00 0.56
N PRO A 132 -5.77 -26.31 1.83
CA PRO A 132 -6.15 -25.42 2.92
C PRO A 132 -5.41 -24.08 2.81
N PRO A 133 -5.87 -23.03 3.51
CA PRO A 133 -5.16 -21.76 3.56
C PRO A 133 -3.70 -21.92 3.99
N ILE A 134 -2.87 -20.94 3.62
CA ILE A 134 -1.46 -20.90 3.97
C ILE A 134 -1.32 -20.75 5.49
N THR A 135 -0.84 -21.80 6.16
CA THR A 135 -0.81 -21.94 7.61
C THR A 135 0.55 -22.44 8.10
N PRO A 136 1.00 -22.07 9.31
CA PRO A 136 2.17 -22.67 9.91
C PRO A 136 1.87 -24.11 10.29
N THR A 137 2.67 -25.06 9.81
CA THR A 137 2.52 -26.50 10.10
C THR A 137 3.55 -27.00 11.11
N LYS A 138 4.59 -26.21 11.35
CA LYS A 138 5.65 -26.51 12.32
C LYS A 138 6.18 -25.21 12.91
N SER A 139 6.41 -25.19 14.22
CA SER A 139 7.07 -24.08 14.91
C SER A 139 8.54 -23.96 14.49
N ALA A 140 8.99 -22.74 14.24
CA ALA A 140 10.37 -22.43 13.87
C ALA A 140 10.81 -21.17 14.60
N THR A 141 12.06 -21.11 15.01
CA THR A 141 12.63 -19.89 15.61
C THR A 141 13.38 -19.04 14.60
N ARG A 142 13.62 -17.77 14.95
CA ARG A 142 14.43 -16.85 14.14
C ARG A 142 15.84 -17.38 13.89
N SER A 143 16.41 -18.10 14.86
CA SER A 143 17.73 -18.71 14.74
C SER A 143 17.75 -19.83 13.70
N GLU A 144 16.76 -20.73 13.73
CA GLU A 144 16.63 -21.84 12.78
C GLU A 144 16.48 -21.36 11.33
N LEU A 145 15.70 -20.29 11.11
CA LEU A 145 15.51 -19.68 9.79
C LEU A 145 16.53 -18.57 9.47
N GLN A 146 17.63 -18.49 10.23
CA GLN A 146 18.76 -17.57 10.04
C GLN A 146 18.36 -16.08 9.97
N GLY A 147 17.21 -15.70 10.52
CA GLY A 147 16.69 -14.33 10.58
C GLY A 147 16.51 -13.63 9.23
N GLY A 148 16.58 -14.36 8.12
CA GLY A 148 16.58 -13.86 6.75
C GLY A 148 15.19 -13.60 6.18
N LEU A 149 15.03 -13.74 4.86
CA LEU A 149 13.72 -13.58 4.21
C LEU A 149 12.76 -14.69 4.62
N GLU A 150 13.27 -15.91 4.76
CA GLU A 150 12.55 -17.09 5.23
C GLU A 150 11.87 -16.83 6.58
N TRP A 151 12.62 -16.32 7.57
CA TRP A 151 12.05 -15.93 8.86
C TRP A 151 10.95 -14.89 8.72
N ARG A 152 11.17 -13.84 7.93
CA ARG A 152 10.22 -12.72 7.81
C ARG A 152 8.89 -13.14 7.17
N VAL A 153 8.95 -14.01 6.15
CA VAL A 153 7.75 -14.56 5.50
C VAL A 153 7.05 -15.54 6.44
N TYR A 154 7.81 -16.42 7.11
CA TYR A 154 7.26 -17.35 8.10
C TYR A 154 6.57 -16.62 9.27
N GLU A 155 7.23 -15.62 9.86
CA GLU A 155 6.68 -14.81 10.95
C GLU A 155 5.37 -14.13 10.52
N PHE A 156 5.30 -13.61 9.29
CA PHE A 156 4.07 -13.03 8.75
C PHE A 156 2.95 -14.08 8.68
N ILE A 157 3.22 -15.26 8.10
CA ILE A 157 2.24 -16.35 7.98
C ILE A 157 1.75 -16.80 9.36
N ALA A 158 2.67 -17.02 10.31
CA ALA A 158 2.33 -17.45 11.66
C ALA A 158 1.48 -16.39 12.40
N ARG A 159 1.90 -15.12 12.37
CA ARG A 159 1.14 -14.03 13.01
C ARG A 159 -0.22 -13.80 12.36
N HIS A 160 -0.33 -13.95 11.04
CA HIS A 160 -1.61 -13.91 10.33
C HIS A 160 -2.53 -15.03 10.79
N PHE A 161 -2.03 -16.27 10.86
CA PHE A 161 -2.79 -17.42 11.34
C PHE A 161 -3.29 -17.24 12.78
N PHE A 162 -2.44 -16.80 13.71
CA PHE A 162 -2.93 -16.54 15.08
C PHE A 162 -3.91 -15.38 15.13
N GLY A 163 -3.71 -14.35 14.30
CA GLY A 163 -4.64 -13.23 14.20
C GLY A 163 -6.01 -13.62 13.66
N SER A 164 -6.07 -14.50 12.65
CA SER A 164 -7.34 -14.96 12.08
C SER A 164 -8.19 -15.76 13.08
N LEU A 165 -7.56 -16.37 14.09
CA LEU A 165 -8.22 -17.10 15.17
C LEU A 165 -8.67 -16.22 16.36
N MET A 166 -8.38 -14.90 16.30
CA MET A 166 -8.76 -13.95 17.33
C MET A 166 -10.05 -13.20 16.95
N GLY A 167 -10.67 -12.54 17.92
CA GLY A 167 -11.82 -11.67 17.66
C GLY A 167 -11.46 -10.36 16.95
N ASP A 168 -12.49 -9.60 16.58
CA ASP A 168 -12.37 -8.33 15.87
C ASP A 168 -11.59 -7.25 16.65
N LEU A 169 -10.93 -6.36 15.89
CA LEU A 169 -10.40 -5.11 16.41
C LEU A 169 -11.53 -4.10 16.54
N LYS A 170 -11.79 -3.63 17.77
CA LYS A 170 -12.81 -2.62 18.08
C LYS A 170 -12.16 -1.34 18.58
N TYR A 171 -12.56 -0.21 18.01
CA TYR A 171 -12.05 1.10 18.36
C TYR A 171 -13.11 2.18 18.17
N ARG A 172 -12.92 3.31 18.84
CA ARG A 172 -13.76 4.50 18.70
C ARG A 172 -12.97 5.60 18.02
N GLU A 173 -13.62 6.24 17.07
CA GLU A 173 -13.19 7.52 16.50
C GLU A 173 -14.00 8.64 17.17
N ILE A 174 -13.29 9.51 17.89
CA ILE A 174 -13.87 10.67 18.56
C ILE A 174 -13.52 11.89 17.71
N ASN A 175 -14.54 12.48 17.09
CA ASN A 175 -14.41 13.68 16.27
C ASN A 175 -15.00 14.86 17.04
N SER A 176 -14.16 15.83 17.39
CA SER A 176 -14.56 17.02 18.12
C SER A 176 -14.53 18.24 17.20
N ASP A 177 -15.64 18.97 17.17
CA ASP A 177 -15.77 20.24 16.48
C ASP A 177 -15.46 21.36 17.47
N ILE A 178 -14.54 22.24 17.10
CA ILE A 178 -14.08 23.36 17.93
C ILE A 178 -14.44 24.64 17.22
N GLN A 179 -15.36 25.41 17.82
CA GLN A 179 -15.83 26.67 17.28
C GLN A 179 -14.85 27.80 17.61
N VAL A 180 -14.49 28.60 16.60
CA VAL A 180 -13.60 29.76 16.70
C VAL A 180 -14.22 30.90 15.91
N GLY A 181 -14.96 31.79 16.59
CA GLY A 181 -15.80 32.77 15.90
C GLY A 181 -16.82 32.09 14.99
N ALA A 182 -16.78 32.40 13.69
CA ALA A 182 -17.60 31.73 12.67
C ALA A 182 -16.94 30.48 12.04
N LEU A 183 -15.72 30.15 12.43
CA LEU A 183 -14.97 29.01 11.89
C LEU A 183 -15.12 27.77 12.77
N THR A 184 -14.98 26.60 12.14
CA THR A 184 -14.93 25.32 12.84
C THR A 184 -13.61 24.62 12.55
N LEU A 185 -12.93 24.19 13.60
CA LEU A 185 -11.78 23.29 13.53
C LEU A 185 -12.23 21.89 13.96
N VAL A 186 -11.57 20.87 13.41
CA VAL A 186 -11.82 19.46 13.74
C VAL A 186 -10.62 18.84 14.43
N HIS A 187 -10.91 17.99 15.41
CA HIS A 187 -9.96 17.13 16.09
C HIS A 187 -10.44 15.69 16.00
N ARG A 188 -9.58 14.79 15.51
CA ARG A 188 -9.84 13.35 15.53
C ARG A 188 -8.94 12.70 16.57
N GLN A 189 -9.53 11.87 17.41
CA GLN A 189 -8.86 10.98 18.34
C GLN A 189 -9.33 9.54 18.10
N VAL A 190 -8.41 8.60 18.25
CA VAL A 190 -8.70 7.17 18.15
C VAL A 190 -8.41 6.51 19.48
N ILE A 191 -9.35 5.72 19.99
CA ILE A 191 -9.17 4.90 21.18
C ILE A 191 -9.46 3.45 20.80
N VAL A 192 -8.48 2.57 20.98
CA VAL A 192 -8.66 1.13 20.77
C VAL A 192 -9.25 0.54 22.04
N ASP A 193 -10.47 0.01 21.92
CA ASP A 193 -11.20 -0.60 23.04
C ASP A 193 -10.85 -2.09 23.18
N ARG A 194 -10.63 -2.78 22.05
CA ARG A 194 -10.23 -4.19 22.01
C ARG A 194 -9.29 -4.44 20.84
N LEU A 195 -8.07 -4.91 21.12
CA LEU A 195 -7.07 -5.18 20.08
C LEU A 195 -7.50 -6.28 19.09
N GLY A 196 -8.15 -7.33 19.56
CA GLY A 196 -8.51 -8.47 18.72
C GLY A 196 -7.30 -9.03 17.96
N PHE A 197 -7.51 -9.38 16.68
CA PHE A 197 -6.47 -9.89 15.78
C PHE A 197 -5.24 -8.98 15.65
N ALA A 198 -5.38 -7.66 15.86
CA ALA A 198 -4.26 -6.73 15.80
C ALA A 198 -3.24 -6.91 16.94
N GLY A 199 -3.58 -7.68 17.99
CA GLY A 199 -2.64 -8.14 19.00
C GLY A 199 -1.53 -9.03 18.42
N SER A 200 -1.90 -9.91 17.48
CA SER A 200 -0.94 -10.73 16.70
C SER A 200 -0.39 -9.95 15.50
N MET A 201 -1.28 -9.29 14.75
CA MET A 201 -0.99 -8.61 13.49
C MET A 201 -0.82 -7.09 13.69
N LYS A 202 0.20 -6.70 14.46
CA LYS A 202 0.40 -5.31 14.92
C LYS A 202 0.48 -4.26 13.81
N TRP A 203 0.81 -4.65 12.58
CA TRP A 203 0.84 -3.76 11.42
C TRP A 203 -0.52 -3.13 11.10
N ASN A 204 -1.63 -3.75 11.51
CA ASN A 204 -2.98 -3.19 11.31
C ASN A 204 -3.26 -1.92 12.10
N LEU A 205 -2.52 -1.67 13.20
CA LEU A 205 -2.70 -0.47 14.02
C LEU A 205 -2.23 0.79 13.30
N GLY A 206 -1.26 0.70 12.39
CA GLY A 206 -0.77 1.86 11.63
C GLY A 206 -1.87 2.54 10.82
N GLU A 207 -2.74 1.75 10.18
CA GLU A 207 -3.87 2.22 9.41
C GLU A 207 -4.96 2.86 10.29
N VAL A 208 -5.25 2.26 11.45
CA VAL A 208 -6.28 2.76 12.38
C VAL A 208 -5.92 4.14 12.94
N TYR A 209 -4.65 4.32 13.30
CA TYR A 209 -4.12 5.60 13.78
C TYR A 209 -3.74 6.58 12.66
N ARG A 210 -3.85 6.21 11.37
CA ARG A 210 -3.43 7.02 10.21
C ARG A 210 -2.00 7.56 10.36
N ILE A 211 -1.10 6.72 10.87
CA ILE A 211 0.24 7.11 11.32
C ILE A 211 1.01 7.88 10.24
N ASP A 212 0.97 7.37 9.01
CA ASP A 212 1.76 7.91 7.90
C ASP A 212 1.18 9.22 7.32
N GLU A 213 -0.10 9.50 7.57
CA GLU A 213 -0.78 10.71 7.09
C GLU A 213 -0.72 11.85 8.11
N GLU A 214 -0.68 11.53 9.40
CA GLU A 214 -0.86 12.51 10.47
C GLU A 214 0.42 12.81 11.27
N PHE A 215 1.41 11.90 11.30
CA PHE A 215 2.55 11.99 12.22
C PHE A 215 3.89 11.73 11.55
N LYS A 216 4.72 12.78 11.42
CA LYS A 216 5.98 12.73 10.68
C LYS A 216 7.14 12.25 11.55
N THR A 217 7.12 12.56 12.84
CA THR A 217 8.22 12.24 13.75
C THR A 217 7.95 10.97 14.58
N ARG A 218 9.01 10.31 15.03
CA ARG A 218 8.91 9.11 15.87
C ARG A 218 8.22 9.41 17.21
N SER A 219 8.53 10.55 17.82
CA SER A 219 7.92 10.98 19.09
C SER A 219 6.41 11.18 18.99
N GLU A 220 5.91 11.75 17.90
CA GLU A 220 4.47 11.90 17.64
C GLU A 220 3.77 10.55 17.44
N ARG A 221 4.46 9.61 16.79
CA ARG A 221 3.93 8.24 16.62
C ARG A 221 3.84 7.49 17.94
N ASP A 222 4.80 7.69 18.83
CA ASP A 222 4.86 6.99 20.12
C ASP A 222 3.83 7.55 21.12
N SER A 223 3.50 8.86 21.10
CA SER A 223 2.46 9.46 21.95
C SER A 223 1.02 9.05 21.55
N VAL A 224 0.78 8.79 20.27
CA VAL A 224 -0.49 8.24 19.78
C VAL A 224 -0.65 6.79 20.20
N ARG A 225 0.45 6.02 20.13
CA ARG A 225 0.48 4.60 20.55
C ARG A 225 0.30 4.42 22.05
N SER A 226 0.73 5.37 22.87
CA SER A 226 0.53 5.35 24.33
C SER A 226 -0.87 5.76 24.78
N GLY A 227 -1.76 6.14 23.85
CA GLY A 227 -3.12 6.59 24.17
C GLY A 227 -3.17 7.89 24.99
N GLN A 228 -2.06 8.65 25.06
CA GLN A 228 -1.94 9.89 25.83
C GLN A 228 -2.54 11.09 25.08
N MET A 229 -3.77 10.94 24.59
CA MET A 229 -4.50 12.06 23.99
C MET A 229 -5.57 12.56 24.95
N GLN A 230 -5.55 13.87 25.21
CA GLN A 230 -6.47 14.53 26.11
C GLN A 230 -7.91 14.39 25.59
N LYS A 231 -8.81 13.85 26.42
CA LYS A 231 -10.24 13.82 26.11
C LYS A 231 -10.77 15.25 26.11
N MET A 232 -11.61 15.55 25.12
CA MET A 232 -12.32 16.82 24.99
C MET A 232 -13.82 16.59 25.26
N PHE A 233 -14.44 17.50 25.99
CA PHE A 233 -15.87 17.53 26.27
C PHE A 233 -16.52 18.78 25.69
N PRO A 234 -17.83 18.75 25.37
CA PRO A 234 -18.55 19.95 24.98
C PRO A 234 -18.35 21.06 26.00
N ARG A 235 -18.15 22.29 25.51
CA ARG A 235 -17.83 23.51 26.28
C ARG A 235 -16.40 23.63 26.80
N ASP A 236 -15.55 22.62 26.60
CA ASP A 236 -14.13 22.75 26.97
C ASP A 236 -13.47 23.90 26.19
N PRO A 237 -12.72 24.79 26.87
CA PRO A 237 -11.92 25.79 26.20
C PRO A 237 -10.68 25.16 25.59
N VAL A 238 -10.34 25.57 24.37
CA VAL A 238 -9.13 25.10 23.66
C VAL A 238 -8.28 26.32 23.27
N THR A 239 -7.05 26.38 23.79
CA THR A 239 -6.08 27.42 23.43
C THR A 239 -5.17 26.97 22.30
N PHE A 240 -4.87 27.87 21.36
CA PHE A 240 -4.02 27.53 20.22
C PHE A 240 -2.58 27.97 20.45
N GLY A 241 -1.64 27.01 20.50
CA GLY A 241 -0.22 27.32 20.65
C GLY A 241 0.42 27.86 19.37
N LYS A 242 0.22 27.17 18.24
CA LYS A 242 0.78 27.57 16.93
C LYS A 242 -0.22 27.31 15.81
N VAL A 243 -0.57 28.35 15.06
CA VAL A 243 -1.43 28.27 13.87
C VAL A 243 -0.56 28.41 12.62
N GLN A 244 -0.64 27.44 11.71
CA GLN A 244 0.15 27.42 10.49
C GLN A 244 -0.74 27.19 9.29
N VAL A 245 -0.53 27.97 8.23
CA VAL A 245 -1.04 27.67 6.89
C VAL A 245 -0.02 26.77 6.21
N ILE A 246 -0.45 25.57 5.86
CA ILE A 246 0.41 24.61 5.15
C ILE A 246 0.03 24.68 3.66
N ARG A 247 0.92 25.26 2.86
CA ARG A 247 0.81 25.22 1.40
C ARG A 247 1.23 23.84 0.91
N ASN A 248 0.36 23.21 0.12
CA ASN A 248 0.61 21.97 -0.60
C ASN A 248 0.18 22.15 -2.06
N GLU A 249 0.56 21.21 -2.91
CA GLU A 249 0.19 21.17 -4.34
C GLU A 249 -0.47 19.82 -4.61
N THR A 250 -1.41 19.78 -5.57
CA THR A 250 -1.98 18.52 -6.04
C THR A 250 -0.87 17.75 -6.77
N ALA A 251 -0.68 16.49 -6.38
CA ALA A 251 0.30 15.62 -7.01
C ALA A 251 -0.34 14.81 -8.14
N PRO A 252 0.40 14.51 -9.22
CA PRO A 252 -0.05 13.52 -10.20
C PRO A 252 -0.13 12.13 -9.55
N PRO A 253 -0.93 11.21 -10.12
CA PRO A 253 -1.01 9.83 -9.64
C PRO A 253 0.38 9.18 -9.65
N GLN A 254 0.60 8.27 -8.70
CA GLN A 254 1.84 7.51 -8.63
C GLN A 254 1.79 6.31 -9.57
N PHE A 255 2.97 5.77 -9.90
CA PHE A 255 3.03 4.46 -10.57
C PHE A 255 2.44 3.37 -9.67
N LEU A 256 1.93 2.30 -10.29
CA LEU A 256 1.49 1.13 -9.54
C LEU A 256 2.66 0.49 -8.81
N GLN A 257 2.46 0.12 -7.56
CA GLN A 257 3.34 -0.78 -6.85
C GLN A 257 3.00 -2.23 -7.20
N GLU A 258 3.96 -3.14 -7.03
CA GLU A 258 3.74 -4.57 -7.30
C GLU A 258 2.51 -5.15 -6.58
N HIS A 259 2.26 -4.76 -5.32
CA HIS A 259 1.06 -5.23 -4.60
C HIS A 259 -0.25 -4.68 -5.19
N GLU A 260 -0.24 -3.47 -5.75
CA GLU A 260 -1.40 -2.88 -6.43
C GLU A 260 -1.64 -3.58 -7.77
N LEU A 261 -0.58 -3.96 -8.48
CA LEU A 261 -0.70 -4.78 -9.68
C LEU A 261 -1.26 -6.18 -9.37
N VAL A 262 -0.79 -6.83 -8.31
CA VAL A 262 -1.38 -8.10 -7.84
C VAL A 262 -2.88 -7.94 -7.55
N SER A 263 -3.26 -6.86 -6.84
CA SER A 263 -4.67 -6.58 -6.56
C SER A 263 -5.50 -6.32 -7.82
N LEU A 264 -4.92 -5.66 -8.83
CA LEU A 264 -5.60 -5.44 -10.11
C LEU A 264 -5.74 -6.73 -10.92
N MET A 265 -4.71 -7.56 -10.94
CA MET A 265 -4.75 -8.87 -11.61
C MET A 265 -5.85 -9.76 -11.01
N ASP A 266 -5.93 -9.81 -9.68
CA ASP A 266 -6.99 -10.52 -8.94
C ASP A 266 -8.38 -9.95 -9.27
N LYS A 267 -8.54 -8.62 -9.18
CA LYS A 267 -9.80 -7.93 -9.51
C LYS A 267 -10.28 -8.22 -10.93
N HIS A 268 -9.35 -8.32 -11.88
CA HIS A 268 -9.64 -8.56 -13.29
C HIS A 268 -9.61 -10.04 -13.68
N GLY A 269 -9.38 -10.96 -12.74
CA GLY A 269 -9.43 -12.40 -12.98
C GLY A 269 -8.34 -12.91 -13.93
N ILE A 270 -7.13 -12.34 -13.87
CA ILE A 270 -5.99 -12.79 -14.67
C ILE A 270 -4.82 -13.22 -13.78
N GLY A 271 -4.07 -14.21 -14.24
CA GLY A 271 -3.00 -14.80 -13.47
C GLY A 271 -3.49 -15.68 -12.31
N THR A 272 -4.65 -16.33 -12.47
CA THR A 272 -5.19 -17.32 -11.52
C THR A 272 -4.23 -18.50 -11.32
N ASP A 273 -4.54 -19.38 -10.36
CA ASP A 273 -3.70 -20.56 -10.04
C ASP A 273 -2.24 -20.18 -9.68
N ALA A 274 -2.11 -19.14 -8.85
CA ALA A 274 -0.83 -18.62 -8.36
C ALA A 274 0.19 -18.25 -9.45
N SER A 275 -0.27 -17.87 -10.65
CA SER A 275 0.60 -17.50 -11.79
C SER A 275 0.96 -16.00 -11.85
N MET A 276 0.25 -15.12 -11.10
CA MET A 276 0.52 -13.67 -11.06
C MET A 276 1.99 -13.31 -10.86
N ALA A 277 2.67 -13.98 -9.92
CA ALA A 277 4.08 -13.72 -9.62
C ALA A 277 5.00 -13.96 -10.84
N GLY A 278 4.67 -14.95 -11.67
CA GLY A 278 5.39 -15.27 -12.89
C GLY A 278 5.17 -14.21 -13.98
N HIS A 279 3.93 -13.77 -14.19
CA HIS A 279 3.61 -12.72 -15.16
C HIS A 279 4.27 -11.38 -14.78
N ILE A 280 4.21 -10.98 -13.51
CA ILE A 280 4.87 -9.76 -13.01
C ILE A 280 6.38 -9.87 -13.20
N SER A 281 6.99 -11.01 -12.89
CA SER A 281 8.42 -11.23 -13.15
C SER A 281 8.76 -11.11 -14.62
N THR A 282 7.91 -11.60 -15.52
CA THR A 282 8.18 -11.63 -16.95
C THR A 282 8.33 -10.21 -17.52
N ILE A 283 7.45 -9.29 -17.14
CA ILE A 283 7.53 -7.90 -17.62
C ILE A 283 8.72 -7.14 -17.02
N VAL A 284 9.16 -7.51 -15.82
CA VAL A 284 10.38 -6.98 -15.18
C VAL A 284 11.63 -7.54 -15.87
N ASP A 285 11.70 -8.86 -16.03
CA ASP A 285 12.84 -9.57 -16.63
C ASP A 285 13.05 -9.15 -18.10
N ARG A 286 11.97 -8.88 -18.84
CA ARG A 286 12.02 -8.32 -20.21
C ARG A 286 12.27 -6.81 -20.27
N SER A 287 12.49 -6.14 -19.14
CA SER A 287 12.76 -4.70 -19.07
C SER A 287 11.64 -3.84 -19.67
N TYR A 288 10.39 -4.31 -19.68
CA TYR A 288 9.23 -3.47 -20.00
C TYR A 288 8.88 -2.54 -18.84
N VAL A 289 9.17 -2.98 -17.62
CA VAL A 289 9.07 -2.19 -16.41
C VAL A 289 10.34 -2.32 -15.58
N VAL A 290 10.65 -1.28 -14.82
CA VAL A 290 11.72 -1.29 -13.83
C VAL A 290 11.10 -1.02 -12.46
N VAL A 291 11.48 -1.84 -11.48
CA VAL A 291 11.01 -1.66 -10.09
C VAL A 291 11.86 -0.60 -9.41
N CYS A 292 11.23 0.44 -8.88
CA CYS A 292 11.88 1.52 -8.15
C CYS A 292 11.39 1.61 -6.70
N ASP A 293 12.24 2.15 -5.82
CA ASP A 293 11.82 2.58 -4.48
C ASP A 293 11.04 3.92 -4.56
N LYS A 294 10.54 4.39 -3.42
CA LYS A 294 9.74 5.64 -3.33
C LYS A 294 10.50 6.91 -3.71
N GLU A 295 11.83 6.85 -3.86
CA GLU A 295 12.66 7.96 -4.31
C GLU A 295 12.91 7.91 -5.83
N GLY A 296 12.41 6.86 -6.49
CA GLY A 296 12.63 6.60 -7.90
C GLY A 296 13.95 5.93 -8.23
N VAL A 297 14.64 5.39 -7.22
CA VAL A 297 15.88 4.64 -7.43
C VAL A 297 15.55 3.20 -7.82
N PRO A 298 16.06 2.69 -8.95
CA PRO A 298 15.86 1.29 -9.34
C PRO A 298 16.32 0.31 -8.26
N ILE A 299 15.47 -0.67 -7.95
CA ILE A 299 15.76 -1.76 -7.04
C ILE A 299 16.39 -2.89 -7.86
N PRO A 300 17.67 -3.24 -7.66
CA PRO A 300 18.32 -4.28 -8.44
C PRO A 300 17.62 -5.63 -8.28
N VAL A 301 17.35 -6.30 -9.40
CA VAL A 301 16.83 -7.66 -9.41
C VAL A 301 17.98 -8.64 -9.16
N GLY A 302 17.84 -9.54 -8.18
CA GLY A 302 18.76 -10.68 -7.98
C GLY A 302 20.10 -10.40 -7.28
N ARG A 303 20.37 -9.18 -6.79
CA ARG A 303 21.62 -8.92 -6.04
C ARG A 303 21.56 -9.45 -4.60
N LYS A 304 22.63 -10.11 -4.15
CA LYS A 304 22.74 -10.68 -2.79
C LYS A 304 22.71 -9.57 -1.72
N PRO A 305 22.01 -9.78 -0.59
CA PRO A 305 22.12 -8.91 0.59
C PRO A 305 23.59 -8.80 1.03
N GLY A 306 24.06 -7.59 1.34
CA GLY A 306 25.41 -7.36 1.88
C GLY A 306 26.45 -6.81 0.88
N SER A 307 26.10 -6.60 -0.40
CA SER A 307 27.04 -6.08 -1.41
C SER A 307 27.37 -4.58 -1.28
N GLY A 308 27.28 -3.97 -0.09
CA GLY A 308 27.43 -2.53 0.13
C GLY A 308 26.38 -1.65 -0.56
N ALA A 309 25.34 -2.25 -1.17
CA ALA A 309 24.30 -1.54 -1.89
C ALA A 309 23.37 -0.79 -0.93
N ARG A 310 22.94 0.39 -1.34
CA ARG A 310 21.92 1.18 -0.63
C ARG A 310 20.68 0.34 -0.40
N LYS A 311 20.22 0.25 0.86
CA LYS A 311 18.93 -0.36 1.20
C LYS A 311 17.81 0.46 0.55
N PRO A 312 16.88 -0.15 -0.20
CA PRO A 312 15.75 0.58 -0.78
C PRO A 312 14.96 1.33 0.28
N ALA A 313 14.50 2.55 -0.03
CA ALA A 313 13.78 3.40 0.92
C ALA A 313 12.32 2.97 1.20
N GLY A 314 11.96 1.76 0.79
CA GLY A 314 10.59 1.24 0.74
C GLY A 314 9.88 1.63 -0.55
N GLY A 315 8.71 1.03 -0.78
CA GLY A 315 8.03 1.11 -2.07
C GLY A 315 8.61 0.13 -3.10
N ARG A 316 7.78 -0.28 -4.05
CA ARG A 316 8.13 -1.20 -5.15
C ARG A 316 7.34 -0.82 -6.40
N TYR A 317 7.60 0.38 -6.89
CA TYR A 317 6.90 1.03 -7.99
C TYR A 317 7.32 0.46 -9.34
N LEU A 318 6.37 0.03 -10.16
CA LEU A 318 6.57 -0.50 -11.51
C LEU A 318 6.56 0.66 -12.50
N VAL A 319 7.75 1.10 -12.91
CA VAL A 319 7.90 2.21 -13.86
C VAL A 319 8.08 1.66 -15.27
N PRO A 320 7.15 1.92 -16.20
CA PRO A 320 7.31 1.49 -17.60
C PRO A 320 8.56 2.10 -18.21
N THR A 321 9.31 1.30 -18.97
CA THR A 321 10.40 1.80 -19.82
C THR A 321 9.85 2.44 -21.08
N THR A 322 10.71 3.12 -21.85
CA THR A 322 10.32 3.65 -23.16
C THR A 322 9.83 2.54 -24.09
N LEU A 323 10.50 1.39 -24.09
CA LEU A 323 10.07 0.23 -24.86
C LEU A 323 8.72 -0.30 -24.38
N GLY A 324 8.57 -0.55 -23.06
CA GLY A 324 7.32 -1.08 -22.51
C GLY A 324 6.11 -0.18 -22.78
N LEU A 325 6.29 1.14 -22.62
CA LEU A 325 5.23 2.12 -22.86
C LEU A 325 4.81 2.18 -24.34
N ASN A 326 5.78 2.26 -25.26
CA ASN A 326 5.47 2.39 -26.68
C ASN A 326 4.97 1.08 -27.30
N LEU A 327 5.43 -0.07 -26.80
CA LEU A 327 4.89 -1.37 -27.19
C LEU A 327 3.40 -1.45 -26.85
N ILE A 328 3.01 -1.09 -25.62
CA ILE A 328 1.61 -1.17 -25.20
C ILE A 328 0.73 -0.18 -25.97
N LYS A 329 1.21 1.05 -26.20
CA LYS A 329 0.49 2.05 -27.00
C LYS A 329 0.31 1.61 -28.45
N GLY A 330 1.35 1.04 -29.05
CA GLY A 330 1.26 0.52 -30.42
C GLY A 330 0.27 -0.64 -30.54
N ILE A 331 0.21 -1.55 -29.54
CA ILE A 331 -0.78 -2.63 -29.55
C ILE A 331 -2.18 -2.04 -29.36
N LEU A 332 -2.37 -1.09 -28.43
CA LEU A 332 -3.67 -0.42 -28.20
C LEU A 332 -4.21 0.26 -29.46
N ASP A 333 -3.34 0.94 -30.23
CA ASP A 333 -3.73 1.63 -31.47
C ASP A 333 -4.16 0.66 -32.57
N ILE A 334 -3.68 -0.59 -32.54
CA ILE A 334 -4.02 -1.63 -33.52
C ILE A 334 -5.23 -2.44 -33.08
N ASP A 335 -5.19 -2.99 -31.87
CA ASP A 335 -6.30 -3.70 -31.24
C ASP A 335 -6.21 -3.62 -29.70
N SER A 336 -7.08 -2.79 -29.13
CA SER A 336 -7.19 -2.65 -27.67
C SER A 336 -7.47 -3.95 -26.92
N LYS A 337 -8.12 -4.94 -27.54
CA LYS A 337 -8.45 -6.23 -26.91
C LYS A 337 -7.23 -7.11 -26.66
N LEU A 338 -6.08 -6.80 -27.27
CA LEU A 338 -4.81 -7.48 -26.99
C LEU A 338 -4.12 -6.95 -25.72
N VAL A 339 -4.59 -5.84 -25.15
CA VAL A 339 -4.01 -5.21 -23.95
C VAL A 339 -4.96 -5.29 -22.75
N LEU A 340 -6.25 -5.10 -22.98
CA LEU A 340 -7.25 -5.17 -21.91
C LEU A 340 -7.42 -6.62 -21.40
N PRO A 341 -7.70 -6.83 -20.09
CA PRO A 341 -7.59 -8.13 -19.45
C PRO A 341 -8.75 -9.09 -19.74
N GLU A 342 -9.85 -8.62 -20.32
CA GLU A 342 -11.14 -9.35 -20.36
C GLU A 342 -11.03 -10.67 -21.12
N ILE A 343 -10.30 -10.67 -22.25
CA ILE A 343 -10.12 -11.88 -23.05
C ILE A 343 -9.26 -12.89 -22.28
N ARG A 344 -8.20 -12.43 -21.63
CA ARG A 344 -7.35 -13.32 -20.83
C ARG A 344 -8.12 -13.91 -19.65
N ALA A 345 -8.95 -13.11 -18.98
CA ALA A 345 -9.79 -13.56 -17.88
C ALA A 345 -10.81 -14.60 -18.34
N MET A 346 -11.42 -14.39 -19.51
CA MET A 346 -12.31 -15.37 -20.14
C MET A 346 -11.57 -16.70 -20.37
N MET A 347 -10.37 -16.67 -20.96
CA MET A 347 -9.59 -17.89 -21.22
C MET A 347 -9.22 -18.63 -19.94
N GLU A 348 -8.83 -17.92 -18.87
CA GLU A 348 -8.52 -18.57 -17.58
C GLU A 348 -9.75 -19.21 -16.94
N LYS A 349 -10.92 -18.59 -17.10
CA LYS A 349 -12.19 -19.21 -16.72
C LYS A 349 -12.49 -20.46 -17.55
N GLU A 350 -12.25 -20.43 -18.86
CA GLU A 350 -12.44 -21.60 -19.72
C GLU A 350 -11.53 -22.77 -19.34
N VAL A 351 -10.26 -22.50 -19.00
CA VAL A 351 -9.34 -23.52 -18.46
C VAL A 351 -9.89 -24.13 -17.18
N SER A 352 -10.48 -23.31 -16.31
CA SER A 352 -11.11 -23.78 -15.06
C SER A 352 -12.33 -24.66 -15.35
N SER A 353 -13.19 -24.27 -16.28
CA SER A 353 -14.36 -25.07 -16.70
C SER A 353 -13.95 -26.38 -17.40
N ILE A 354 -12.84 -26.41 -18.15
CA ILE A 354 -12.27 -27.67 -18.67
C ILE A 354 -11.85 -28.59 -17.52
N ALA A 355 -11.16 -28.06 -16.50
CA ALA A 355 -10.73 -28.85 -15.35
C ALA A 355 -11.90 -29.44 -14.54
N GLN A 356 -13.07 -28.78 -14.60
CA GLN A 356 -14.32 -29.23 -13.97
C GLN A 356 -15.16 -30.16 -14.86
N GLY A 357 -14.75 -30.37 -16.12
CA GLY A 357 -15.49 -31.18 -17.09
C GLY A 357 -16.71 -30.50 -17.69
N GLU A 358 -16.84 -29.18 -17.57
CA GLU A 358 -17.97 -28.39 -18.09
C GLU A 358 -17.79 -27.98 -19.56
N LEU A 359 -16.56 -27.88 -20.03
CA LEU A 359 -16.21 -27.52 -21.41
C LEU A 359 -15.26 -28.54 -22.02
N ASP A 360 -15.44 -28.80 -23.32
CA ASP A 360 -14.51 -29.62 -24.08
C ASP A 360 -13.23 -28.86 -24.42
N LYS A 361 -12.09 -29.53 -24.25
CA LYS A 361 -10.77 -28.94 -24.48
C LYS A 361 -10.55 -28.61 -25.97
N ALA A 362 -10.98 -29.48 -26.88
CA ALA A 362 -10.73 -29.30 -28.31
C ALA A 362 -11.54 -28.11 -28.84
N GLU A 363 -12.81 -28.01 -28.47
CA GLU A 363 -13.69 -26.88 -28.85
C GLU A 363 -13.16 -25.53 -28.34
N VAL A 364 -12.76 -25.47 -27.06
CA VAL A 364 -12.18 -24.25 -26.47
C VAL A 364 -10.87 -23.87 -27.17
N MET A 365 -10.03 -24.85 -27.51
CA MET A 365 -8.76 -24.60 -28.17
C MET A 365 -8.94 -24.10 -29.60
N GLU A 366 -9.81 -24.73 -30.40
CA GLU A 366 -10.12 -24.30 -31.76
C GLU A 366 -10.65 -22.86 -31.79
N LYS A 367 -11.63 -22.55 -30.93
CA LYS A 367 -12.21 -21.21 -30.79
C LYS A 367 -11.16 -20.16 -30.45
N ASN A 368 -10.32 -20.43 -29.44
CA ASN A 368 -9.30 -19.47 -29.00
C ASN A 368 -8.20 -19.29 -30.04
N LEU A 369 -7.75 -20.37 -30.69
CA LEU A 369 -6.75 -20.27 -31.75
C LEU A 369 -7.26 -19.43 -32.93
N ALA A 370 -8.48 -19.70 -33.42
CA ALA A 370 -9.09 -18.90 -34.48
C ALA A 370 -9.21 -17.41 -34.10
N TRP A 371 -9.57 -17.13 -32.84
CA TRP A 371 -9.68 -15.76 -32.34
C TRP A 371 -8.34 -15.01 -32.34
N PHE A 372 -7.25 -15.68 -31.93
CA PHE A 372 -5.91 -15.09 -31.93
C PHE A 372 -5.28 -15.04 -33.31
N GLU A 373 -5.56 -16.00 -34.19
CA GLU A 373 -5.10 -16.01 -35.58
C GLU A 373 -5.65 -14.79 -36.34
N ASN A 374 -6.96 -14.54 -36.26
CA ASN A 374 -7.58 -13.36 -36.88
C ASN A 374 -6.93 -12.04 -36.42
N ARG A 375 -6.59 -11.94 -35.12
CA ARG A 375 -5.93 -10.75 -34.56
C ARG A 375 -4.47 -10.65 -34.93
N PHE A 376 -3.78 -11.77 -35.02
CA PHE A 376 -2.42 -11.81 -35.50
C PHE A 376 -2.35 -11.29 -36.94
N GLU A 377 -3.30 -11.70 -37.78
CA GLU A 377 -3.43 -11.20 -39.16
C GLU A 377 -3.72 -9.69 -39.20
N ASN A 378 -4.71 -9.20 -38.44
CA ASN A 378 -4.97 -7.76 -38.31
C ASN A 378 -3.73 -6.99 -37.81
N PHE A 379 -3.00 -7.54 -36.85
CA PHE A 379 -1.77 -6.94 -36.34
C PHE A 379 -0.67 -6.88 -37.40
N ARG A 380 -0.54 -7.95 -38.20
CA ARG A 380 0.43 -8.05 -39.30
C ARG A 380 0.14 -7.02 -40.39
N GLU A 381 -1.13 -6.84 -40.78
CA GLU A 381 -1.55 -5.84 -41.76
C GLU A 381 -1.27 -4.40 -41.28
N ASN A 382 -1.39 -4.18 -39.97
CA ASN A 382 -1.19 -2.87 -39.34
C ASN A 382 0.21 -2.69 -38.71
N LEU A 383 1.18 -3.52 -39.09
CA LEU A 383 2.53 -3.50 -38.50
C LEU A 383 3.24 -2.14 -38.65
N LYS A 384 2.94 -1.38 -39.71
CA LYS A 384 3.47 -0.03 -39.92
C LYS A 384 3.09 0.93 -38.79
N THR A 385 1.88 0.80 -38.23
CA THR A 385 1.42 1.60 -37.08
C THR A 385 2.31 1.35 -35.86
N MET A 386 2.62 0.08 -35.57
CA MET A 386 3.55 -0.29 -34.50
C MET A 386 4.95 0.26 -34.75
N GLN A 387 5.46 0.15 -35.99
CA GLN A 387 6.79 0.66 -36.36
C GLN A 387 6.89 2.17 -36.15
N SER A 388 5.91 2.94 -36.62
CA SER A 388 5.89 4.39 -36.42
C SER A 388 5.87 4.76 -34.94
N ARG A 389 5.06 4.07 -34.12
CA ARG A 389 5.03 4.31 -32.66
C ARG A 389 6.36 4.04 -31.98
N LEU A 390 7.03 2.95 -32.33
CA LEU A 390 8.34 2.63 -31.78
C LEU A 390 9.39 3.65 -32.25
N TYR A 391 9.39 4.03 -33.52
CA TYR A 391 10.34 4.99 -34.07
C TYR A 391 10.19 6.38 -33.43
N GLU A 392 8.96 6.89 -33.31
CA GLU A 392 8.67 8.21 -32.76
C GLU A 392 8.81 8.25 -31.22
N GLY A 393 8.46 7.17 -30.54
CA GLY A 393 8.30 7.15 -29.09
C GLY A 393 9.55 6.73 -28.30
N LEU A 394 10.52 6.07 -28.94
CA LEU A 394 11.73 5.61 -28.26
C LEU A 394 12.71 6.77 -28.05
N ILE A 395 12.80 7.24 -26.80
CA ILE A 395 13.75 8.27 -26.37
C ILE A 395 14.91 7.67 -25.55
N PRO A 396 16.05 8.38 -25.41
CA PRO A 396 17.14 7.94 -24.55
C PRO A 396 16.68 7.71 -23.10
N ALA A 397 17.13 6.63 -22.48
CA ALA A 397 16.71 6.25 -21.13
C ALA A 397 16.86 7.38 -20.10
N ARG A 398 17.95 8.16 -20.17
CA ARG A 398 18.16 9.32 -19.28
C ARG A 398 17.07 10.39 -19.43
N ALA A 399 16.58 10.63 -20.64
CA ALA A 399 15.49 11.58 -20.88
C ALA A 399 14.18 11.07 -20.28
N HIS A 400 13.86 9.80 -20.49
CA HIS A 400 12.70 9.14 -19.89
C HIS A 400 12.72 9.17 -18.37
N TRP A 401 13.84 8.79 -17.75
CA TRP A 401 14.00 8.78 -16.29
C TRP A 401 13.86 10.18 -15.67
N ARG A 402 14.25 11.23 -16.38
CA ARG A 402 13.99 12.61 -15.93
C ARG A 402 12.50 12.95 -15.92
N GLN A 403 11.73 12.45 -16.88
CA GLN A 403 10.29 12.68 -16.97
C GLN A 403 9.53 11.90 -15.91
N THR A 404 9.92 10.65 -15.65
CA THR A 404 9.24 9.78 -14.67
C THR A 404 9.51 10.19 -13.21
N ARG A 405 10.60 10.94 -12.94
CA ARG A 405 10.95 11.37 -11.59
C ARG A 405 9.84 12.15 -10.88
N ALA A 406 9.03 12.91 -11.61
CA ALA A 406 7.95 13.73 -11.05
C ALA A 406 6.79 12.92 -10.43
N PHE A 407 6.69 11.63 -10.73
CA PHE A 407 5.60 10.76 -10.27
C PHE A 407 5.93 10.00 -8.98
N PHE A 408 7.14 10.17 -8.43
CA PHE A 408 7.54 9.52 -7.18
C PHE A 408 7.18 10.34 -5.94
N PRO A 409 6.78 9.69 -4.82
CA PRO A 409 6.38 10.36 -3.59
C PRO A 409 7.38 11.40 -3.08
N GLU A 410 8.68 11.10 -3.09
CA GLU A 410 9.67 12.03 -2.54
C GLU A 410 9.91 13.25 -3.42
N ALA A 411 9.87 13.09 -4.75
CA ALA A 411 9.95 14.23 -5.67
C ALA A 411 8.75 15.18 -5.49
N GLN A 412 7.56 14.61 -5.25
CA GLN A 412 6.36 15.39 -4.94
C GLN A 412 6.50 16.11 -3.59
N ALA A 413 7.11 15.47 -2.59
CA ALA A 413 7.39 16.08 -1.29
C ALA A 413 8.43 17.21 -1.37
N GLU A 414 9.51 17.06 -2.14
CA GLU A 414 10.55 18.08 -2.33
C GLU A 414 10.00 19.35 -3.00
N ASN A 415 9.17 19.20 -4.06
CA ASN A 415 8.52 20.34 -4.71
C ASN A 415 7.62 21.10 -3.72
N SER A 416 6.87 20.38 -2.89
CA SER A 416 6.05 20.98 -1.83
C SER A 416 6.88 21.76 -0.79
N ASN A 417 8.10 21.32 -0.49
CA ASN A 417 8.99 21.97 0.49
C ASN A 417 9.76 23.16 -0.10
N ARG A 418 10.18 23.11 -1.37
CA ARG A 418 10.83 24.25 -2.05
C ARG A 418 9.87 25.44 -2.19
N SER A 419 8.60 25.17 -2.49
CA SER A 419 7.50 26.15 -2.50
C SER A 419 7.34 26.86 -1.13
N LYS A 420 7.52 26.13 -0.01
CA LYS A 420 7.49 26.72 1.35
C LYS A 420 8.68 27.63 1.65
N THR A 421 9.87 27.33 1.12
CA THR A 421 11.08 28.13 1.38
C THR A 421 11.19 29.39 0.53
N SER A 422 10.75 29.39 -0.73
CA SER A 422 10.87 30.54 -1.63
C SER A 422 10.00 31.73 -1.20
N ASP A 423 8.83 31.48 -0.61
CA ASP A 423 7.94 32.52 -0.09
C ASP A 423 8.39 33.10 1.27
N SER A 424 9.12 32.33 2.07
CA SER A 424 9.77 32.85 3.29
C SER A 424 10.84 33.91 2.99
N ASN A 425 11.52 33.78 1.84
CA ASN A 425 12.51 34.76 1.39
C ASN A 425 11.88 35.98 0.69
N LYS A 426 10.74 35.81 -0.01
CA LYS A 426 9.98 36.95 -0.57
C LYS A 426 9.32 37.81 0.52
N SER A 427 8.82 37.21 1.60
CA SER A 427 8.25 37.96 2.74
C SER A 427 9.31 38.68 3.58
N ARG A 428 10.54 38.14 3.68
CA ARG A 428 11.67 38.85 4.30
C ARG A 428 12.18 40.04 3.47
N ARG A 429 12.27 39.91 2.13
CA ARG A 429 12.68 41.01 1.25
C ARG A 429 11.69 42.18 1.18
N ARG A 430 10.41 41.96 1.46
CA ARG A 430 9.39 43.03 1.54
C ARG A 430 9.41 43.81 2.87
N ARG A 431 10.10 43.33 3.92
CA ARG A 431 10.20 44.01 5.22
C ARG A 431 11.45 44.88 5.42
N SER A 432 12.38 44.90 4.46
CA SER A 432 13.64 45.68 4.58
C SER A 432 13.68 47.01 3.80
N GLY A 433 12.54 47.50 3.28
CA GLY A 433 12.45 48.84 2.70
C GLY A 433 12.33 49.93 3.76
N LYS A 434 13.46 50.38 4.33
CA LYS A 434 13.51 51.59 5.17
C LYS A 434 13.26 52.84 4.30
N PRO A 435 12.50 53.84 4.77
CA PRO A 435 12.36 55.12 4.08
C PRO A 435 13.59 56.00 4.37
N GLY A 436 14.35 56.36 3.32
CA GLY A 436 15.45 57.32 3.42
C GLY A 436 14.92 58.75 3.58
N LYS A 437 15.17 59.36 4.74
CA LYS A 437 14.95 60.78 5.01
C LYS A 437 15.95 61.66 4.24
N LYS A 438 15.43 62.77 3.70
CA LYS A 438 16.19 63.94 3.21
C LYS A 438 17.02 64.59 4.33
N SER A 439 18.21 65.07 3.99
CA SER A 439 18.80 66.32 4.49
C SER A 439 19.95 66.72 3.57
N GLY A 440 19.90 67.94 3.01
CA GLY A 440 21.00 68.49 2.21
C GLY A 440 22.03 69.23 3.04
N ASN A 441 23.18 69.53 2.46
CA ASN A 441 23.74 70.89 2.42
C ASN A 441 24.99 70.99 1.51
N ARG A 442 25.01 72.09 0.74
CA ARG A 442 26.13 72.99 0.38
C ARG A 442 27.48 72.47 -0.12
N SER A 443 27.74 72.79 -1.39
CA SER A 443 28.87 73.59 -1.91
C SER A 443 30.16 73.72 -1.10
N GLY A 444 31.28 73.41 -1.76
CA GLY A 444 32.66 73.67 -1.38
C GLY A 444 33.59 72.83 -2.25
#